data_AF-A0A9Q0TP14-F1
#
_entry.id   AF-A0A9Q0TP14-F1
#
_cell.length_a   1.000
_cell.length_b   1.000
_cell.length_c   1.000
_cell.angle_alpha   90.00
_cell.angle_beta   90.00
_cell.angle_gamma   90.00
#
_symmetry.space_group_name_H-M   'P 1'
#
loop_
_entity.id
_entity.type
_entity.pdbx_description
1 polymer ?
#
loop_
_entity_poly.entity_id
_entity_poly.type
_entity_poly.pdbx_seq_one_letter_code
_entity_poly.pdbx_strand_id
1 'polypeptide(L)'
;MNLDGETNLKVKRSLEVTLPLEDDEAFKNFTGTIKCEDPNPSLYTFIGNFEYEQQVYPLDPSQILLRDSKLRNTAYVYGVVIFTGFDSKVMQNSTKSPSKRSKIEKKMDKIIYILLSLLLLISSISSIGFAVKIKLQMPDWWYMQPENPDSLYDPDQPSKSGLAHLVTALILYGYLIPISLYVSIEIVKVFQARFINQDIQMYDEESGNTAQARTSNLNEELGQVDTILSDKTGTLTCNQMDFLKCSIAGTAYGIRSSEVEVAAEKQMAMDFEEQDTQITNGSRCRKSAHNSWEDSRGGPEIELESVITSKCENDQKPAIKGFSFEDNKLMDGNWLKEPNTEVILLFFRILAICQTAVPELNEETGMFTYEAESPDEAAFLVAAREFGFEFCKRTQSSVFIREKYTHPGQFIEREFKILNLLEFTSKRKRMSVIVQDEDGQILLLCKGADSIIFDRLSKNGRVYETTTAKHLNDYGEVGLRTLALAYKKA
;
A
#
# COMPACT_ATOMS: atom_id res chain seq x y z
N MET A 1 8.04 7.10 3.77
CA MET A 1 6.94 6.14 3.57
C MET A 1 6.27 5.71 4.88
N ASN A 2 7.01 5.17 5.86
CA ASN A 2 6.41 4.62 7.09
C ASN A 2 5.64 5.61 8.00
N LEU A 3 5.79 6.93 7.81
CA LEU A 3 5.29 7.93 8.75
C LEU A 3 4.04 8.68 8.28
N ASP A 4 3.92 8.93 6.98
CA ASP A 4 2.96 9.87 6.40
C ASP A 4 2.32 9.37 5.09
N GLY A 5 2.66 8.16 4.62
CA GLY A 5 2.12 7.60 3.38
C GLY A 5 2.57 8.33 2.10
N GLU A 6 3.50 9.30 2.21
CA GLU A 6 4.09 9.97 1.06
C GLU A 6 5.11 9.05 0.37
N THR A 7 5.06 9.01 -0.96
CA THR A 7 5.94 8.18 -1.81
C THR A 7 7.23 8.90 -2.19
N ASN A 8 7.24 10.23 -2.20
CA ASN A 8 8.40 11.01 -2.58
C ASN A 8 9.44 11.05 -1.44
N LEU A 9 10.71 11.09 -1.82
CA LEU A 9 11.80 11.31 -0.89
C LEU A 9 11.77 12.75 -0.38
N LYS A 10 12.00 12.92 0.92
CA LYS A 10 12.07 14.24 1.55
C LYS A 10 13.52 14.67 1.65
N VAL A 11 13.85 15.78 0.99
CA VAL A 11 15.18 16.37 1.05
C VAL A 11 15.44 16.86 2.48
N LYS A 12 16.56 16.44 3.04
CA LYS A 12 17.06 16.84 4.36
C LYS A 12 18.41 17.52 4.16
N ARG A 13 18.60 18.67 4.80
CA ARG A 13 19.82 19.49 4.65
C ARG A 13 20.50 19.65 5.99
N SER A 14 21.82 19.52 6.03
CA SER A 14 22.63 19.87 7.20
C SER A 14 22.79 21.38 7.32
N LEU A 15 23.28 21.85 8.48
CA LEU A 15 23.66 23.24 8.64
C LEU A 15 24.97 23.51 7.89
N GLU A 16 25.06 24.65 7.19
CA GLU A 16 26.24 25.03 6.41
C GLU A 16 27.53 25.06 7.25
N VAL A 17 27.40 25.46 8.52
CA VAL A 17 28.49 25.57 9.50
C VAL A 17 29.10 24.21 9.84
N THR A 18 28.33 23.13 9.69
CA THR A 18 28.76 21.75 9.98
C THR A 18 29.28 21.02 8.74
N LEU A 19 29.20 21.60 7.54
CA LEU A 19 29.69 20.98 6.30
C LEU A 19 31.18 20.62 6.34
N PRO A 20 32.09 21.41 6.93
CA PRO A 20 33.51 21.06 6.97
C PRO A 20 33.85 19.83 7.84
N LEU A 21 32.88 19.29 8.60
CA LEU A 21 33.07 18.15 9.48
C LEU A 21 32.80 16.83 8.72
N GLU A 22 33.74 16.47 7.84
CA GLU A 22 33.61 15.28 6.98
C GLU A 22 34.34 14.05 7.55
N ASP A 23 35.36 14.26 8.39
CA ASP A 23 36.21 13.19 8.92
C ASP A 23 35.93 12.89 10.39
N ASP A 24 36.08 11.62 10.77
CA ASP A 24 35.98 11.15 12.17
C ASP A 24 36.95 11.89 13.11
N GLU A 25 38.07 12.39 12.61
CA GLU A 25 39.03 13.18 13.39
C GLU A 25 38.51 14.58 13.74
N ALA A 26 37.74 15.20 12.83
CA ALA A 26 37.15 16.52 13.04
C ALA A 26 36.14 16.49 14.20
N PHE A 27 35.44 15.37 14.39
CA PHE A 27 34.47 15.19 15.46
C PHE A 27 35.10 15.03 16.86
N LYS A 28 36.39 14.67 16.97
CA LYS A 28 37.04 14.47 18.29
C LYS A 28 37.07 15.74 19.15
N ASN A 29 37.25 16.89 18.50
CA ASN A 29 37.33 18.19 19.17
C ASN A 29 36.03 19.00 19.04
N PHE A 30 35.03 18.45 18.34
CA PHE A 30 33.77 19.14 18.10
C PHE A 30 32.94 19.20 19.38
N THR A 31 32.58 20.41 19.81
CA THR A 31 31.70 20.65 20.95
C THR A 31 30.63 21.66 20.55
N GLY A 32 29.37 21.29 20.76
CA GLY A 32 28.22 22.16 20.51
C GLY A 32 27.07 21.79 21.45
N THR A 33 26.15 22.73 21.66
CA THR A 33 24.98 22.52 22.53
C THR A 33 23.71 22.69 21.72
N ILE A 34 22.82 21.69 21.74
CA ILE A 34 21.51 21.78 21.09
C ILE A 34 20.46 22.03 22.19
N LYS A 35 19.71 23.12 22.06
CA LYS A 35 18.53 23.41 22.88
C LYS A 35 17.30 23.26 22.01
N CYS A 36 16.38 22.39 22.37
CA CYS A 36 15.18 22.11 21.56
C CYS A 36 13.92 22.01 22.42
N GLU A 37 12.77 22.01 21.76
CA GLU A 37 11.47 21.77 22.38
C GLU A 37 11.36 20.39 23.06
N ASP A 38 10.41 20.25 23.99
CA ASP A 38 10.07 18.97 24.60
C ASP A 38 9.53 17.97 23.57
N PRO A 39 9.71 16.65 23.81
CA PRO A 39 9.16 15.60 22.96
C PRO A 39 7.66 15.77 22.71
N ASN A 40 7.27 15.81 21.43
CA ASN A 40 5.87 15.98 21.02
C ASN A 40 5.53 15.08 19.81
N PRO A 41 4.24 14.76 19.60
CA PRO A 41 3.80 13.87 18.52
C PRO A 41 3.78 14.53 17.13
N SER A 42 4.00 15.84 17.01
CA SER A 42 3.86 16.53 15.72
C SER A 42 5.05 16.23 14.78
N LEU A 43 4.78 15.49 13.70
CA LEU A 43 5.80 15.04 12.74
C LEU A 43 6.42 16.19 11.92
N TYR A 44 5.66 17.26 11.69
CA TYR A 44 6.04 18.34 10.76
C TYR A 44 6.58 19.59 11.45
N THR A 45 6.57 19.63 12.78
CA THR A 45 7.13 20.74 13.55
C THR A 45 8.38 20.26 14.26
N PHE A 46 9.39 21.11 14.30
CA PHE A 46 10.56 20.92 15.15
C PHE A 46 11.18 22.29 15.30
N ILE A 47 11.41 22.70 16.55
CA ILE A 47 12.04 23.97 16.87
C ILE A 47 13.21 23.66 17.79
N GLY A 48 14.41 23.99 17.31
CA GLY A 48 15.63 23.90 18.10
C GLY A 48 16.59 25.01 17.75
N ASN A 49 17.58 25.20 18.61
CA ASN A 49 18.68 26.13 18.46
C ASN A 49 19.97 25.34 18.70
N PHE A 50 20.87 25.38 17.73
CA PHE A 50 22.20 24.83 17.81
C PHE A 50 23.19 25.94 18.16
N GLU A 51 23.81 25.84 19.32
CA GLU A 51 24.83 26.77 19.80
C GLU A 51 26.23 26.20 19.50
N TYR A 52 26.95 26.88 18.62
CA TYR A 52 28.30 26.50 18.18
C TYR A 52 29.14 27.76 17.99
N GLU A 53 30.38 27.75 18.49
CA GLU A 53 31.30 28.91 18.41
C GLU A 53 30.67 30.25 18.86
N GLN A 54 29.87 30.23 19.94
CA GLN A 54 29.13 31.40 20.47
C GLN A 54 28.07 31.99 19.52
N GLN A 55 27.77 31.33 18.40
CA GLN A 55 26.67 31.66 17.51
C GLN A 55 25.51 30.68 17.68
N VAL A 56 24.30 31.17 17.41
CA VAL A 56 23.07 30.38 17.53
C VAL A 56 22.48 30.19 16.14
N TYR A 57 22.32 28.94 15.74
CA TYR A 57 21.72 28.54 14.46
C TYR A 57 20.37 27.89 14.70
N PRO A 58 19.28 28.36 14.07
CA PRO A 58 17.98 27.73 14.20
C PRO A 58 17.98 26.35 13.51
N LEU A 59 17.30 25.39 14.13
CA LEU A 59 17.04 24.06 13.60
C LEU A 59 15.56 23.95 13.23
N ASP A 60 15.31 23.61 11.98
CA ASP A 60 13.98 23.43 11.41
C ASP A 60 13.70 21.94 11.13
N PRO A 61 12.46 21.57 10.73
CA PRO A 61 12.14 20.20 10.32
C PRO A 61 12.98 19.67 9.14
N SER A 62 13.68 20.52 8.39
CA SER A 62 14.60 20.11 7.31
C SER A 62 15.90 19.46 7.81
N GLN A 63 16.31 19.75 9.06
CA GLN A 63 17.54 19.25 9.66
C GLN A 63 17.31 17.99 10.53
N ILE A 64 16.05 17.67 10.87
CA ILE A 64 15.73 16.51 11.71
C ILE A 64 15.44 15.24 10.90
N LEU A 65 16.08 14.14 11.28
CA LEU A 65 15.78 12.80 10.78
C LEU A 65 14.91 12.07 11.80
N LEU A 66 13.75 11.57 11.36
CA LEU A 66 12.80 10.88 12.24
C LEU A 66 13.07 9.38 12.28
N ARG A 67 12.78 8.76 13.42
CA ARG A 67 12.75 7.30 13.58
C ARG A 67 11.85 6.66 12.51
N ASP A 68 12.18 5.45 12.08
CA ASP A 68 11.49 4.68 11.04
C ASP A 68 11.52 5.30 9.62
N SER A 69 12.23 6.42 9.44
CA SER A 69 12.66 6.89 8.12
C SER A 69 13.84 6.06 7.61
N LYS A 70 13.89 5.79 6.31
CA LYS A 70 15.00 5.12 5.65
C LYS A 70 15.82 6.13 4.86
N LEU A 71 17.13 6.12 5.06
CA LEU A 71 18.06 6.90 4.25
C LEU A 71 18.12 6.34 2.83
N ARG A 72 18.08 7.21 1.81
CA ARG A 72 18.06 6.87 0.39
C ARG A 72 18.89 7.89 -0.38
N ASN A 73 19.53 7.48 -1.48
CA ASN A 73 20.32 8.31 -2.39
C ASN A 73 21.49 9.06 -1.71
N THR A 74 22.00 8.50 -0.61
CA THR A 74 23.17 9.01 0.13
C THR A 74 23.87 7.86 0.81
N ALA A 75 25.21 7.80 0.73
CA ALA A 75 26.00 6.70 1.28
C ALA A 75 25.98 6.65 2.82
N TYR A 76 26.19 7.78 3.48
CA TYR A 76 26.19 7.90 4.94
C TYR A 76 25.79 9.32 5.36
N VAL A 77 25.48 9.49 6.65
CA VAL A 77 25.24 10.80 7.27
C VAL A 77 25.86 10.82 8.66
N TYR A 78 26.41 11.98 9.05
CA TYR A 78 26.74 12.27 10.44
C TYR A 78 25.55 13.00 11.09
N GLY A 79 25.16 12.57 12.29
CA GLY A 79 24.02 13.13 12.99
C GLY A 79 24.11 12.94 14.50
N VAL A 80 23.49 13.85 15.24
CA VAL A 80 23.38 13.80 16.69
C VAL A 80 21.98 13.33 17.08
N VAL A 81 21.91 12.35 17.99
CA VAL A 81 20.64 11.81 18.46
C VAL A 81 20.05 12.77 19.51
N ILE A 82 18.88 13.35 19.20
CA ILE A 82 18.16 14.28 20.09
C ILE A 82 17.14 13.53 20.96
N PHE A 83 16.29 12.71 20.35
CA PHE A 83 15.25 11.93 21.04
C PHE A 83 15.52 10.44 20.94
N THR A 84 15.32 9.70 22.03
CA THR A 84 15.53 8.24 22.09
C THR A 84 14.31 7.51 22.62
N GLY A 85 14.15 6.24 22.25
CA GLY A 85 13.07 5.39 22.78
C GLY A 85 11.67 5.99 22.60
N PHE A 86 10.94 6.17 23.70
CA PHE A 86 9.58 6.70 23.73
C PHE A 86 9.50 8.21 23.48
N ASP A 87 10.61 8.94 23.55
CA ASP A 87 10.64 10.39 23.26
C ASP A 87 10.65 10.66 21.75
N SER A 88 10.95 9.64 20.93
CA SER A 88 10.85 9.78 19.48
C SER A 88 9.40 10.06 19.05
N LYS A 89 9.23 10.98 18.11
CA LYS A 89 7.89 11.45 17.67
C LYS A 89 6.96 10.32 17.20
N VAL A 90 7.52 9.27 16.60
CA VAL A 90 6.77 8.08 16.17
C VAL A 90 6.21 7.31 17.35
N MET A 91 7.00 7.14 18.41
CA MET A 91 6.55 6.42 19.60
C MET A 91 5.55 7.24 20.42
N GLN A 92 5.65 8.56 20.40
CA GLN A 92 4.65 9.47 20.96
C GLN A 92 3.29 9.37 20.25
N ASN A 93 3.29 9.05 18.95
CA ASN A 93 2.07 8.71 18.20
C ASN A 93 1.65 7.24 18.34
N SER A 94 2.50 6.37 18.89
CA SER A 94 2.17 4.96 19.04
C SER A 94 1.27 4.73 20.26
N THR A 95 0.17 4.03 20.05
CA THR A 95 -0.69 3.56 21.14
C THR A 95 -0.17 2.23 21.66
N LYS A 96 -0.09 2.06 22.98
CA LYS A 96 0.22 0.75 23.58
C LYS A 96 -0.78 -0.29 23.08
N SER A 97 -0.28 -1.42 22.59
CA SER A 97 -1.10 -2.51 22.08
C SER A 97 -2.11 -2.98 23.14
N PRO A 98 -3.43 -2.80 22.91
CA PRO A 98 -4.43 -3.28 23.85
C PRO A 98 -4.52 -4.81 23.79
N SER A 99 -4.88 -5.43 24.91
CA SER A 99 -5.30 -6.84 24.90
C SER A 99 -6.63 -6.95 24.15
N LYS A 100 -6.64 -7.72 23.05
CA LYS A 100 -7.81 -7.92 22.21
C LYS A 100 -8.52 -9.21 22.62
N ARG A 101 -9.84 -9.13 22.84
CA ARG A 101 -10.71 -10.28 23.14
C ARG A 101 -11.80 -10.42 22.07
N SER A 102 -12.06 -11.64 21.66
CA SER A 102 -13.04 -11.95 20.60
C SER A 102 -14.48 -11.74 21.06
N LYS A 103 -15.40 -11.50 20.11
CA LYS A 103 -16.84 -11.43 20.35
C LYS A 103 -17.39 -12.77 20.82
N ILE A 104 -16.83 -13.89 20.36
CA ILE A 104 -17.22 -15.23 20.79
C ILE A 104 -16.88 -15.41 22.28
N GLU A 105 -15.70 -14.99 22.72
CA GLU A 105 -15.33 -15.03 24.14
C GLU A 105 -16.31 -14.22 25.01
N LYS A 106 -16.66 -13.00 24.58
CA LYS A 106 -17.64 -12.17 25.29
C LYS A 106 -19.03 -12.83 25.35
N LYS A 107 -19.45 -13.51 24.29
CA LYS A 107 -20.71 -14.27 24.27
C LYS A 107 -20.65 -15.51 25.17
N MET A 108 -19.51 -16.20 25.19
CA MET A 108 -19.26 -17.35 26.07
C MET A 108 -19.33 -16.93 27.54
N ASP A 109 -18.68 -15.82 27.92
CA ASP A 109 -18.77 -15.26 29.27
C ASP A 109 -20.24 -15.02 29.66
N LYS A 110 -21.06 -14.45 28.75
CA LYS A 110 -22.50 -14.25 28.97
C LYS A 110 -23.25 -15.57 29.18
N ILE A 111 -22.96 -16.60 28.39
CA ILE A 111 -23.57 -17.93 28.54
C ILE A 111 -23.17 -18.55 29.89
N ILE A 112 -21.91 -18.42 30.30
CA ILE A 112 -21.42 -18.91 31.60
C ILE A 112 -22.16 -18.22 32.75
N TYR A 113 -22.36 -16.90 32.69
CA TYR A 113 -23.14 -16.19 33.71
C TYR A 113 -24.60 -16.66 33.78
N ILE A 114 -25.22 -16.98 32.64
CA ILE A 114 -26.57 -17.55 32.59
C ILE A 114 -26.59 -18.94 33.22
N LEU A 115 -25.61 -19.81 32.90
CA LEU A 115 -25.49 -21.15 33.47
C LEU A 115 -25.22 -21.12 34.98
N LEU A 116 -24.36 -20.20 35.45
CA LEU A 116 -24.11 -19.99 36.87
C LEU A 116 -25.37 -19.53 37.61
N SER A 117 -26.13 -18.61 37.01
CA SER A 117 -27.40 -18.14 37.57
C SER A 117 -28.42 -19.28 37.67
N LEU A 118 -28.50 -20.13 36.64
CA LEU A 118 -29.35 -21.32 36.63
C LEU A 118 -28.91 -22.36 37.67
N LEU A 119 -27.60 -22.57 37.83
CA LEU A 119 -27.02 -23.46 38.84
C LEU A 119 -27.41 -23.02 40.25
N LEU A 120 -27.26 -21.72 40.56
CA LEU A 120 -27.66 -21.16 41.85
C LEU A 120 -29.16 -21.32 42.09
N LEU A 121 -29.98 -21.12 41.05
CA LEU A 121 -31.44 -21.26 41.13
C LEU A 121 -31.86 -22.71 41.40
N ILE A 122 -31.36 -23.68 40.64
CA ILE A 122 -31.70 -25.10 40.82
C ILE A 122 -31.20 -25.60 42.19
N SER A 123 -29.99 -25.21 42.59
CA SER A 123 -29.42 -25.59 43.89
C SER A 123 -30.22 -25.01 45.05
N SER A 124 -30.70 -23.77 44.92
CA SER A 124 -31.56 -23.13 45.91
C SER A 124 -32.93 -23.82 46.01
N ILE A 125 -33.57 -24.14 44.88
CA ILE A 125 -34.85 -24.87 44.86
C ILE A 125 -34.67 -26.27 45.49
N SER A 126 -33.59 -26.95 45.16
CA SER A 126 -33.26 -28.28 45.71
C SER A 126 -33.01 -28.22 47.22
N SER A 127 -32.27 -27.22 47.70
CA SER A 127 -32.05 -26.97 49.13
C SER A 127 -33.35 -26.67 49.89
N ILE A 128 -34.22 -25.82 49.35
CA ILE A 128 -35.52 -25.50 49.97
C ILE A 128 -36.41 -26.75 49.99
N GLY A 129 -36.50 -27.46 48.87
CA GLY A 129 -37.27 -28.71 48.78
C GLY A 129 -36.78 -29.77 49.77
N PHE A 130 -35.47 -29.88 49.94
CA PHE A 130 -34.85 -30.77 50.91
C PHE A 130 -35.16 -30.37 52.36
N ALA A 131 -35.03 -29.08 52.71
CA ALA A 131 -35.35 -28.57 54.04
C ALA A 131 -36.82 -28.80 54.41
N VAL A 132 -37.74 -28.64 53.45
CA VAL A 132 -39.17 -28.94 53.63
C VAL A 132 -39.40 -30.44 53.81
N LYS A 133 -38.74 -31.28 53.00
CA LYS A 133 -38.90 -32.74 53.05
C LYS A 133 -38.36 -33.35 54.34
N ILE A 134 -37.21 -32.87 54.83
CA ILE A 134 -36.64 -33.28 56.12
C ILE A 134 -37.62 -32.99 57.25
N LYS A 135 -38.22 -31.80 57.28
CA LYS A 135 -39.14 -31.42 58.35
C LYS A 135 -40.46 -32.21 58.34
N LEU A 136 -41.00 -32.50 57.15
CA LEU A 136 -42.35 -33.05 57.00
C LEU A 136 -42.42 -34.57 56.83
N GLN A 137 -41.45 -35.20 56.17
CA GLN A 137 -41.54 -36.60 55.75
C GLN A 137 -40.48 -37.52 56.39
N MET A 138 -39.32 -36.98 56.76
CA MET A 138 -38.24 -37.78 57.37
C MET A 138 -38.64 -38.47 58.68
N PRO A 139 -39.46 -37.87 59.58
CA PRO A 139 -39.91 -38.56 60.80
C PRO A 139 -40.66 -39.87 60.54
N ASP A 140 -41.30 -40.01 59.37
CA ASP A 140 -42.07 -41.19 58.99
C ASP A 140 -41.20 -42.29 58.32
N TRP A 141 -39.93 -42.00 58.00
CA TRP A 141 -39.04 -42.94 57.32
C TRP A 141 -38.24 -43.78 58.30
N TRP A 142 -38.82 -44.93 58.68
CA TRP A 142 -38.26 -45.90 59.63
C TRP A 142 -36.81 -46.37 59.34
N TYR A 143 -36.34 -46.24 58.10
CA TYR A 143 -35.02 -46.71 57.66
C TYR A 143 -33.99 -45.58 57.43
N MET A 144 -34.39 -44.30 57.54
CA MET A 144 -33.50 -43.14 57.36
C MET A 144 -33.34 -42.28 58.63
N GLN A 145 -33.83 -42.74 59.77
CA GLN A 145 -33.73 -42.01 61.03
C GLN A 145 -32.31 -42.17 61.62
N PRO A 146 -31.52 -41.09 61.75
CA PRO A 146 -30.17 -41.19 62.29
C PRO A 146 -30.22 -41.42 63.80
N GLU A 147 -29.54 -42.46 64.29
CA GLU A 147 -29.41 -42.74 65.74
C GLU A 147 -28.61 -41.64 66.48
N ASN A 148 -27.73 -40.93 65.77
CA ASN A 148 -27.08 -39.68 66.19
C ASN A 148 -27.21 -38.67 65.03
N PRO A 149 -27.97 -37.56 65.17
CA PRO A 149 -28.12 -36.59 64.08
C PRO A 149 -26.80 -35.83 63.89
N ASP A 150 -25.99 -36.27 62.93
CA ASP A 150 -24.92 -35.43 62.39
C ASP A 150 -25.54 -34.12 61.86
N SER A 151 -24.85 -32.99 62.06
CA SER A 151 -25.40 -31.65 61.75
C SER A 151 -25.86 -31.45 60.29
N LEU A 152 -25.52 -32.38 59.39
CA LEU A 152 -25.94 -32.39 58.00
C LEU A 152 -27.40 -32.82 57.79
N TYR A 153 -27.96 -33.70 58.63
CA TYR A 153 -29.27 -34.33 58.41
C TYR A 153 -30.15 -34.30 59.67
N ASP A 154 -30.22 -33.15 60.34
CA ASP A 154 -30.97 -32.96 61.58
C ASP A 154 -32.40 -32.42 61.30
N PRO A 155 -33.46 -33.17 61.64
CA PRO A 155 -34.85 -32.71 61.50
C PRO A 155 -35.18 -31.47 62.34
N ASP A 156 -34.50 -31.29 63.49
CA ASP A 156 -34.78 -30.21 64.43
C ASP A 156 -34.20 -28.86 63.95
N GLN A 157 -33.23 -28.89 63.02
CA GLN A 157 -32.56 -27.71 62.46
C GLN A 157 -32.60 -27.70 60.92
N PRO A 158 -33.79 -27.56 60.31
CA PRO A 158 -33.97 -27.69 58.86
C PRO A 158 -33.20 -26.63 58.04
N SER A 159 -32.91 -25.47 58.65
CA SER A 159 -32.12 -24.42 58.00
C SER A 159 -30.64 -24.80 57.84
N LYS A 160 -30.05 -25.50 58.82
CA LYS A 160 -28.64 -25.96 58.74
C LYS A 160 -28.49 -27.13 57.77
N SER A 161 -29.42 -28.08 57.82
CA SER A 161 -29.48 -29.19 56.84
C SER A 161 -29.76 -28.70 55.43
N GLY A 162 -30.64 -27.71 55.26
CA GLY A 162 -30.87 -27.05 53.97
C GLY A 162 -29.62 -26.37 53.43
N LEU A 163 -28.87 -25.66 54.29
CA LEU A 163 -27.61 -25.00 53.88
C LEU A 163 -26.50 -26.01 53.55
N ALA A 164 -26.37 -27.10 54.32
CA ALA A 164 -25.46 -28.18 53.98
C ALA A 164 -25.83 -28.82 52.63
N HIS A 165 -27.11 -29.09 52.41
CA HIS A 165 -27.62 -29.61 51.15
C HIS A 165 -27.45 -28.63 49.99
N LEU A 166 -27.48 -27.31 50.23
CA LEU A 166 -27.18 -26.31 49.21
C LEU A 166 -25.74 -26.47 48.71
N VAL A 167 -24.77 -26.64 49.63
CA VAL A 167 -23.37 -26.88 49.27
C VAL A 167 -23.22 -28.21 48.52
N THR A 168 -23.89 -29.27 48.99
CA THR A 168 -23.90 -30.57 48.29
C THR A 168 -24.51 -30.47 46.89
N ALA A 169 -25.62 -29.75 46.73
CA ALA A 169 -26.29 -29.54 45.45
C ALA A 169 -25.44 -28.71 44.49
N LEU A 170 -24.72 -27.68 44.98
CA LEU A 170 -23.79 -26.89 44.16
C LEU A 170 -22.64 -27.75 43.63
N ILE A 171 -22.09 -28.65 44.46
CA ILE A 171 -21.05 -29.59 44.02
C ILE A 171 -21.64 -30.58 43.00
N LEU A 172 -22.81 -31.16 43.29
CA LEU A 172 -23.46 -32.14 42.43
C LEU A 172 -23.79 -31.58 41.06
N TYR A 173 -24.32 -30.36 40.99
CA TYR A 173 -24.69 -29.69 39.72
C TYR A 173 -23.54 -28.89 39.10
N GLY A 174 -22.34 -28.88 39.70
CA GLY A 174 -21.19 -28.12 39.22
C GLY A 174 -20.73 -28.48 37.80
N TYR A 175 -21.08 -29.67 37.30
CA TYR A 175 -20.81 -30.08 35.91
C TYR A 175 -21.60 -29.28 34.86
N LEU A 176 -22.63 -28.51 35.25
CA LEU A 176 -23.38 -27.63 34.34
C LEU A 176 -22.51 -26.52 33.75
N ILE A 177 -21.41 -26.14 34.40
CA ILE A 177 -20.41 -25.22 33.85
C ILE A 177 -19.29 -26.08 33.26
N PRO A 178 -19.25 -26.29 31.93
CA PRO A 178 -18.26 -27.15 31.31
C PRO A 178 -16.89 -26.47 31.31
N ILE A 179 -16.04 -26.82 32.29
CA ILE A 179 -14.67 -26.31 32.40
C ILE A 179 -13.85 -26.65 31.13
N SER A 180 -14.15 -27.78 30.50
CA SER A 180 -13.52 -28.22 29.25
C SER A 180 -13.81 -27.31 28.06
N LEU A 181 -14.92 -26.57 28.05
CA LEU A 181 -15.32 -25.73 26.92
C LEU A 181 -14.26 -24.67 26.61
N TYR A 182 -13.69 -24.03 27.65
CA TYR A 182 -12.68 -22.99 27.49
C TYR A 182 -11.39 -23.57 26.90
N VAL A 183 -10.92 -24.68 27.49
CA VAL A 183 -9.69 -25.36 27.06
C VAL A 183 -9.83 -25.88 25.63
N SER A 184 -10.96 -26.48 25.28
CA SER A 184 -11.21 -27.00 23.93
C SER A 184 -11.20 -25.87 22.89
N ILE A 185 -11.81 -24.72 23.18
CA ILE A 185 -11.81 -23.57 22.27
C ILE A 185 -10.40 -23.00 22.09
N GLU A 186 -9.62 -22.84 23.17
CA GLU A 186 -8.22 -22.40 23.09
C GLU A 186 -7.38 -23.34 22.21
N ILE A 187 -7.53 -24.66 22.40
CA ILE A 187 -6.83 -25.65 21.56
C ILE A 187 -7.22 -25.51 20.09
N VAL A 188 -8.52 -25.37 19.79
CA VAL A 188 -9.00 -25.17 18.41
C VAL A 188 -8.41 -23.91 17.80
N LYS A 189 -8.37 -22.79 18.53
CA LYS A 189 -7.78 -21.54 18.08
C LYS A 189 -6.29 -21.68 17.75
N VAL A 190 -5.53 -22.39 18.58
CA VAL A 190 -4.11 -22.65 18.32
C VAL A 190 -3.91 -23.48 17.05
N PHE A 191 -4.71 -24.52 16.84
CA PHE A 191 -4.64 -25.32 15.61
C PHE A 191 -5.05 -24.53 14.37
N GLN A 192 -6.08 -23.69 14.45
CA GLN A 192 -6.48 -22.80 13.35
C GLN A 192 -5.35 -21.84 12.97
N ALA A 193 -4.67 -21.22 13.94
CA ALA A 193 -3.53 -20.35 13.68
C ALA A 193 -2.39 -21.11 12.99
N ARG A 194 -2.15 -22.37 13.40
CA ARG A 194 -1.15 -23.23 12.76
C ARG A 194 -1.53 -23.54 11.32
N PHE A 195 -2.79 -23.84 11.02
CA PHE A 195 -3.23 -24.11 9.65
C PHE A 195 -3.12 -22.88 8.76
N ILE A 196 -3.47 -21.69 9.25
CA ILE A 196 -3.26 -20.42 8.53
C ILE A 196 -1.78 -20.25 8.15
N ASN A 197 -0.86 -20.54 9.09
CA ASN A 197 0.57 -20.38 8.84
C ASN A 197 1.16 -21.42 7.87
N GLN A 198 0.46 -22.52 7.63
CA GLN A 198 0.90 -23.62 6.75
C GLN A 198 0.19 -23.60 5.39
N ASP A 199 -0.61 -22.57 5.11
CA ASP A 199 -1.31 -22.45 3.85
C ASP A 199 -0.37 -21.97 2.74
N ILE A 200 -0.25 -22.76 1.68
CA ILE A 200 0.58 -22.48 0.50
C ILE A 200 -0.05 -21.37 -0.33
N GLN A 201 -1.38 -21.22 -0.33
CA GLN A 201 -2.05 -20.16 -1.09
C GLN A 201 -1.83 -18.76 -0.49
N MET A 202 -1.44 -18.68 0.78
CA MET A 202 -1.09 -17.43 1.46
C MET A 202 0.44 -17.27 1.61
N TYR A 203 1.22 -17.93 0.77
CA TYR A 203 2.66 -17.75 0.65
C TYR A 203 2.96 -16.69 -0.42
N ASP A 204 3.82 -15.74 -0.07
CA ASP A 204 4.34 -14.76 -1.03
C ASP A 204 5.69 -15.21 -1.58
N GLU A 205 5.74 -15.48 -2.89
CA GLU A 205 6.94 -15.93 -3.59
C GLU A 205 8.01 -14.84 -3.68
N GLU A 206 7.61 -13.57 -3.80
CA GLU A 206 8.57 -12.45 -3.98
C GLU A 206 9.34 -12.15 -2.70
N SER A 207 8.65 -12.05 -1.56
CA SER A 207 9.31 -11.79 -0.27
C SER A 207 9.76 -13.06 0.44
N GLY A 208 9.33 -14.24 -0.02
CA GLY A 208 9.61 -15.53 0.59
C GLY A 208 8.95 -15.73 1.96
N ASN A 209 7.93 -14.93 2.30
CA ASN A 209 7.25 -14.97 3.59
C ASN A 209 5.93 -15.74 3.51
N THR A 210 5.63 -16.51 4.55
CA THR A 210 4.31 -17.13 4.75
C THR A 210 3.40 -16.22 5.56
N ALA A 211 2.09 -16.43 5.47
CA ALA A 211 1.15 -15.84 6.42
C ALA A 211 1.52 -16.20 7.87
N GLN A 212 1.50 -15.20 8.76
CA GLN A 212 1.83 -15.38 10.17
C GLN A 212 0.73 -14.83 11.08
N ALA A 213 -0.07 -15.72 11.64
CA ALA A 213 -1.03 -15.43 12.70
C ALA A 213 -0.30 -15.18 14.03
N ARG A 214 0.01 -13.91 14.33
CA ARG A 214 0.69 -13.48 15.57
C ARG A 214 -0.17 -13.60 16.84
N THR A 215 -1.49 -13.66 16.69
CA THR A 215 -2.44 -13.75 17.81
C THR A 215 -3.47 -14.82 17.49
N SER A 216 -3.47 -15.92 18.23
CA SER A 216 -4.40 -17.03 18.05
C SER A 216 -5.83 -16.72 18.48
N ASN A 217 -6.02 -15.72 19.36
CA ASN A 217 -7.29 -15.50 20.05
C ASN A 217 -8.38 -14.85 19.17
N LEU A 218 -8.03 -14.44 17.95
CA LEU A 218 -8.88 -13.64 17.07
C LEU A 218 -9.18 -14.32 15.73
N ASN A 219 -8.82 -15.59 15.55
CA ASN A 219 -8.98 -16.29 14.27
C ASN A 219 -10.45 -16.29 13.81
N GLU A 220 -11.39 -16.43 14.74
CA GLU A 220 -12.83 -16.40 14.47
C GLU A 220 -13.39 -15.02 14.07
N GLU A 221 -12.67 -13.93 14.37
CA GLU A 221 -13.09 -12.59 14.00
C GLU A 221 -12.91 -12.34 12.50
N LEU A 222 -11.98 -13.05 11.86
CA LEU A 222 -11.76 -12.96 10.41
C LEU A 222 -13.03 -13.28 9.62
N GLY A 223 -13.86 -14.21 10.10
CA GLY A 223 -15.17 -14.54 9.51
C GLY A 223 -16.30 -13.57 9.86
N GLN A 224 -16.02 -12.54 10.67
CA GLN A 224 -17.01 -11.55 11.13
C GLN A 224 -16.62 -10.11 10.73
N VAL A 225 -15.60 -9.95 9.89
CA VAL A 225 -15.18 -8.65 9.39
C VAL A 225 -16.21 -8.14 8.38
N ASP A 226 -16.77 -6.97 8.67
CA ASP A 226 -17.71 -6.24 7.79
C ASP A 226 -17.01 -5.10 7.06
N THR A 227 -16.18 -4.34 7.80
CA THR A 227 -15.43 -3.19 7.25
C THR A 227 -13.93 -3.47 7.25
N ILE A 228 -13.30 -3.34 6.09
CA ILE A 228 -11.84 -3.38 5.93
C ILE A 228 -11.34 -1.94 5.76
N LEU A 229 -10.49 -1.50 6.69
CA LEU A 229 -9.78 -0.23 6.58
C LEU A 229 -8.38 -0.52 6.01
N SER A 230 -8.21 -0.27 4.72
CA SER A 230 -6.96 -0.49 4.02
C SER A 230 -6.15 0.80 3.92
N ASP A 231 -4.86 0.72 4.24
CA ASP A 231 -3.93 1.77 3.86
C ASP A 231 -3.70 1.73 2.34
N LYS A 232 -3.48 2.87 1.71
CA LYS A 232 -3.18 2.94 0.28
C LYS A 232 -1.73 2.52 0.03
N THR A 233 -0.80 3.17 0.73
CA THR A 233 0.61 3.18 0.37
C THR A 233 1.31 1.97 0.98
N GLY A 234 1.76 1.03 0.14
CA GLY A 234 2.41 -0.21 0.59
C GLY A 234 1.46 -1.35 0.99
N THR A 235 0.15 -1.14 0.92
CA THR A 235 -0.86 -2.22 1.03
C THR A 235 -1.62 -2.38 -0.28
N LEU A 236 -2.26 -1.30 -0.79
CA LEU A 236 -2.94 -1.34 -2.09
C LEU A 236 -1.98 -1.10 -3.27
N THR A 237 -0.87 -0.40 -3.05
CA THR A 237 0.09 -0.05 -4.10
C THR A 237 1.50 -0.54 -3.78
N CYS A 238 2.19 -1.12 -4.77
CA CYS A 238 3.58 -1.61 -4.65
C CYS A 238 4.65 -0.50 -4.63
N ASN A 239 4.26 0.78 -4.68
CA ASN A 239 5.16 1.95 -4.76
C ASN A 239 6.13 1.92 -5.93
N GLN A 240 5.78 1.16 -6.97
CA GLN A 240 6.41 1.20 -8.28
C GLN A 240 5.51 2.01 -9.20
N MET A 241 6.11 2.90 -9.97
CA MET A 241 5.43 3.71 -10.97
C MET A 241 5.95 3.27 -12.34
N ASP A 242 5.05 2.87 -13.23
CA ASP A 242 5.39 2.47 -14.59
C ASP A 242 4.79 3.45 -15.60
N PHE A 243 5.56 3.77 -16.65
CA PHE A 243 5.05 4.54 -17.77
C PHE A 243 4.18 3.66 -18.68
N LEU A 244 2.92 4.04 -18.90
CA LEU A 244 1.91 3.20 -19.55
C LEU A 244 1.37 3.77 -20.87
N LYS A 245 0.92 5.03 -20.85
CA LYS A 245 0.26 5.70 -21.98
C LYS A 245 0.77 7.13 -22.08
N CYS A 246 0.73 7.70 -23.29
CA CYS A 246 1.01 9.12 -23.48
C CYS A 246 0.19 9.70 -24.63
N SER A 247 -0.02 11.02 -24.57
CA SER A 247 -0.59 11.75 -25.71
C SER A 247 0.40 12.79 -26.21
N ILE A 248 0.75 12.71 -27.49
CA ILE A 248 1.73 13.58 -28.13
C ILE A 248 1.11 14.16 -29.40
N ALA A 249 1.21 15.49 -29.57
CA ALA A 249 0.65 16.21 -30.73
C ALA A 249 -0.83 15.87 -31.04
N GLY A 250 -1.63 15.60 -30.01
CA GLY A 250 -3.06 15.25 -30.15
C GLY A 250 -3.34 13.80 -30.52
N THR A 251 -2.32 12.93 -30.62
CA THR A 251 -2.47 11.49 -30.82
C THR A 251 -2.27 10.77 -29.49
N ALA A 252 -3.08 9.77 -29.18
CA ALA A 252 -2.89 8.88 -28.03
C ALA A 252 -2.06 7.66 -28.43
N TYR A 253 -1.11 7.30 -27.57
CA TYR A 253 -0.20 6.17 -27.75
C TYR A 253 -0.21 5.29 -26.50
N GLY A 254 0.06 3.99 -26.70
CA GLY A 254 0.04 2.97 -25.66
C GLY A 254 -1.20 2.07 -25.78
N ILE A 255 -0.98 0.81 -26.15
CA ILE A 255 -2.03 -0.19 -26.42
C ILE A 255 -2.33 -1.02 -25.17
N ARG A 256 -1.36 -1.16 -24.26
CA ARG A 256 -1.51 -2.02 -23.09
C ARG A 256 -2.65 -1.55 -22.20
N SER A 257 -3.68 -2.39 -22.07
CA SER A 257 -4.77 -2.16 -21.12
C SER A 257 -4.24 -2.30 -19.69
N SER A 258 -4.64 -1.40 -18.81
CA SER A 258 -4.35 -1.55 -17.38
C SER A 258 -5.12 -2.76 -16.81
N GLU A 259 -4.62 -3.36 -15.73
CA GLU A 259 -5.38 -4.43 -15.04
C GLU A 259 -6.77 -3.97 -14.60
N VAL A 260 -6.93 -2.68 -14.32
CA VAL A 260 -8.21 -2.04 -13.99
C VAL A 260 -9.14 -2.03 -15.20
N GLU A 261 -8.65 -1.69 -16.38
CA GLU A 261 -9.43 -1.75 -17.64
C GLU A 261 -9.88 -3.19 -17.91
N VAL A 262 -8.97 -4.17 -17.80
CA VAL A 262 -9.29 -5.59 -18.01
C VAL A 262 -10.31 -6.09 -16.97
N ALA A 263 -10.18 -5.68 -15.70
CA ALA A 263 -11.12 -6.05 -14.65
C ALA A 263 -12.50 -5.41 -14.86
N ALA A 264 -12.53 -4.12 -15.23
CA ALA A 264 -13.77 -3.41 -15.52
C ALA A 264 -14.48 -4.00 -16.75
N GLU A 265 -13.76 -4.33 -17.82
CA GLU A 265 -14.29 -5.01 -19.00
C GLU A 265 -14.84 -6.39 -18.64
N LYS A 266 -14.12 -7.17 -17.83
CA LYS A 266 -14.62 -8.47 -17.34
C LYS A 266 -15.90 -8.30 -16.52
N GLN A 267 -15.95 -7.31 -15.65
CA GLN A 267 -17.13 -7.06 -14.83
C GLN A 267 -18.33 -6.62 -15.68
N MET A 268 -18.11 -5.73 -16.65
CA MET A 268 -19.13 -5.35 -17.62
C MET A 268 -19.60 -6.56 -18.43
N ALA A 269 -18.68 -7.43 -18.89
CA ALA A 269 -19.02 -8.65 -19.61
C ALA A 269 -19.87 -9.60 -18.76
N MET A 270 -19.55 -9.77 -17.47
CA MET A 270 -20.36 -10.55 -16.53
C MET A 270 -21.75 -9.94 -16.33
N ASP A 271 -21.86 -8.62 -16.19
CA ASP A 271 -23.14 -7.92 -16.06
C ASP A 271 -24.01 -8.07 -17.33
N PHE A 272 -23.40 -8.09 -18.52
CA PHE A 272 -24.08 -8.35 -19.78
C PHE A 272 -24.57 -9.80 -19.89
N GLU A 273 -23.75 -10.78 -19.48
CA GLU A 273 -24.15 -12.20 -19.44
C GLU A 273 -25.31 -12.45 -18.45
N GLU A 274 -25.32 -11.76 -17.30
CA GLU A 274 -26.43 -11.81 -16.32
C GLU A 274 -27.71 -11.16 -16.87
N GLN A 275 -27.61 -10.08 -17.65
CA GLN A 275 -28.78 -9.47 -18.30
C GLN A 275 -29.35 -10.35 -19.43
N ASP A 276 -28.51 -11.00 -20.23
CA ASP A 276 -28.96 -11.92 -21.28
C ASP A 276 -29.62 -13.19 -20.71
N THR A 277 -29.15 -13.68 -19.55
CA THR A 277 -29.83 -14.77 -18.83
C THR A 277 -31.18 -14.34 -18.23
N GLN A 278 -31.38 -13.06 -17.92
CA GLN A 278 -32.69 -12.55 -17.50
C GLN A 278 -33.66 -12.34 -18.68
N ILE A 279 -33.17 -11.91 -19.86
CA ILE A 279 -34.00 -11.73 -21.06
C ILE A 279 -34.44 -13.09 -21.65
N THR A 280 -33.59 -14.12 -21.58
CA THR A 280 -33.93 -15.48 -22.05
C THR A 280 -34.88 -16.25 -21.13
N ASN A 281 -35.11 -15.79 -19.89
CA ASN A 281 -36.14 -16.36 -19.01
C ASN A 281 -37.58 -15.92 -19.34
N GLY A 282 -37.77 -15.09 -20.37
CA GLY A 282 -39.08 -14.70 -20.92
C GLY A 282 -39.70 -15.68 -21.94
N SER A 283 -38.97 -16.68 -22.42
CA SER A 283 -39.51 -17.66 -23.38
C SER A 283 -39.10 -19.08 -23.04
N ARG A 284 -40.00 -19.81 -22.38
CA ARG A 284 -39.93 -21.27 -22.22
C ARG A 284 -39.83 -21.94 -23.60
N CYS A 285 -38.70 -22.57 -23.89
CA CYS A 285 -38.71 -23.80 -24.66
C CYS A 285 -37.63 -24.77 -24.17
N ARG A 286 -38.10 -25.87 -23.57
CA ARG A 286 -37.32 -27.05 -23.16
C ARG A 286 -36.54 -27.60 -24.36
N LYS A 287 -35.27 -27.94 -24.16
CA LYS A 287 -34.67 -29.18 -24.66
C LYS A 287 -33.45 -29.58 -23.83
N SER A 288 -33.37 -30.89 -23.63
CA SER A 288 -32.52 -31.65 -22.73
C SER A 288 -31.03 -31.50 -23.05
N ALA A 289 -30.21 -31.39 -22.00
CA ALA A 289 -28.77 -31.63 -22.08
C ALA A 289 -28.51 -33.08 -22.49
N HIS A 290 -27.63 -33.27 -23.47
CA HIS A 290 -26.96 -34.54 -23.72
C HIS A 290 -25.50 -34.23 -24.11
N ASN A 291 -24.57 -34.80 -23.34
CA ASN A 291 -23.14 -34.81 -23.61
C ASN A 291 -22.84 -35.55 -24.92
N SER A 292 -21.90 -35.04 -25.72
CA SER A 292 -20.80 -35.81 -26.36
C SER A 292 -19.97 -34.90 -27.26
N TRP A 293 -18.64 -35.03 -27.18
CA TRP A 293 -17.68 -34.59 -28.19
C TRP A 293 -17.93 -35.31 -29.53
N GLU A 294 -17.80 -34.61 -30.65
CA GLU A 294 -17.04 -35.02 -31.85
C GLU A 294 -17.15 -34.00 -32.99
N ASP A 295 -16.30 -34.23 -33.99
CA ASP A 295 -15.60 -33.35 -34.89
C ASP A 295 -16.35 -33.01 -36.22
N SER A 296 -15.80 -32.03 -36.95
CA SER A 296 -15.92 -31.77 -38.41
C SER A 296 -17.05 -30.93 -39.05
N ARG A 297 -16.59 -29.77 -39.59
CA ARG A 297 -16.79 -29.14 -40.92
C ARG A 297 -18.17 -28.61 -41.37
N GLY A 298 -18.21 -27.29 -41.68
CA GLY A 298 -18.77 -26.84 -42.97
C GLY A 298 -19.64 -25.55 -43.05
N GLY A 299 -19.10 -24.36 -42.68
CA GLY A 299 -19.43 -23.01 -43.23
C GLY A 299 -20.86 -22.42 -43.11
N PRO A 300 -21.09 -21.18 -43.59
CA PRO A 300 -20.33 -19.94 -43.40
C PRO A 300 -21.22 -18.83 -42.77
N GLU A 301 -20.79 -18.13 -41.73
CA GLU A 301 -21.54 -16.93 -41.27
C GLU A 301 -20.61 -15.85 -40.69
N ILE A 302 -20.53 -14.75 -41.45
CA ILE A 302 -20.50 -13.34 -41.06
C ILE A 302 -19.31 -12.91 -40.17
N GLU A 303 -18.35 -12.25 -40.82
CA GLU A 303 -17.27 -11.46 -40.20
C GLU A 303 -17.85 -10.40 -39.25
N LEU A 304 -17.68 -10.63 -37.96
CA LEU A 304 -17.56 -9.57 -36.96
C LEU A 304 -16.07 -9.46 -36.66
N GLU A 305 -15.45 -8.33 -37.03
CA GLU A 305 -14.03 -8.03 -36.77
C GLU A 305 -13.73 -8.10 -35.27
N SER A 306 -13.36 -9.30 -34.79
CA SER A 306 -12.68 -9.47 -33.53
C SER A 306 -11.29 -8.86 -33.68
N VAL A 307 -11.03 -7.78 -32.96
CA VAL A 307 -9.70 -7.21 -32.74
C VAL A 307 -8.77 -8.36 -32.36
N ILE A 308 -7.88 -8.69 -33.29
CA ILE A 308 -6.90 -9.77 -33.17
C ILE A 308 -5.95 -9.38 -32.04
N THR A 309 -6.18 -9.89 -30.83
CA THR A 309 -5.07 -10.18 -29.93
C THR A 309 -4.29 -11.31 -30.57
N SER A 310 -3.31 -10.95 -31.41
CA SER A 310 -2.32 -11.90 -31.88
C SER A 310 -1.58 -12.38 -30.63
N LYS A 311 -1.91 -13.58 -30.18
CA LYS A 311 -0.97 -14.44 -29.46
C LYS A 311 0.17 -14.75 -30.43
N CYS A 312 1.05 -13.78 -30.62
CA CYS A 312 2.40 -14.08 -31.07
C CYS A 312 3.08 -14.76 -29.89
N GLU A 313 3.48 -16.00 -30.11
CA GLU A 313 4.52 -16.67 -29.34
C GLU A 313 5.72 -15.71 -29.26
N ASN A 314 5.88 -15.01 -28.15
CA ASN A 314 6.97 -14.05 -27.97
C ASN A 314 7.83 -14.51 -26.80
N ASP A 315 9.11 -14.69 -27.09
CA ASP A 315 10.20 -14.61 -26.12
C ASP A 315 9.86 -13.56 -25.07
N GLN A 316 9.71 -13.98 -23.81
CA GLN A 316 9.42 -13.08 -22.70
C GLN A 316 10.60 -12.10 -22.56
N LYS A 317 10.51 -10.94 -23.21
CA LYS A 317 11.36 -9.80 -22.88
C LYS A 317 11.20 -9.57 -21.37
N PRO A 318 12.30 -9.47 -20.61
CA PRO A 318 12.21 -9.27 -19.16
C PRO A 318 11.43 -7.97 -18.89
N ALA A 319 10.47 -8.03 -17.97
CA ALA A 319 9.69 -6.86 -17.58
C ALA A 319 10.64 -5.77 -17.05
N ILE A 320 10.63 -4.61 -17.71
CA ILE A 320 11.48 -3.48 -17.34
C ILE A 320 10.77 -2.70 -16.24
N LYS A 321 11.35 -2.69 -15.03
CA LYS A 321 10.80 -1.90 -13.92
C LYS A 321 10.75 -0.42 -14.30
N GLY A 322 9.60 0.22 -14.14
CA GLY A 322 9.38 1.62 -14.52
C GLY A 322 8.82 1.83 -15.94
N PHE A 323 8.72 0.77 -16.75
CA PHE A 323 8.28 0.88 -18.14
C PHE A 323 7.38 -0.28 -18.55
N SER A 324 6.13 0.05 -18.86
CA SER A 324 5.09 -0.91 -19.24
C SER A 324 4.34 -0.43 -20.50
N PHE A 325 5.01 0.36 -21.33
CA PHE A 325 4.43 0.95 -22.53
C PHE A 325 4.64 0.02 -23.73
N GLU A 326 3.56 -0.21 -24.46
CA GLU A 326 3.58 -1.02 -25.69
C GLU A 326 2.86 -0.26 -26.80
N ASP A 327 3.63 0.22 -27.78
CA ASP A 327 3.09 0.79 -29.02
C ASP A 327 4.16 0.76 -30.12
N ASN A 328 3.94 -0.06 -31.16
CA ASN A 328 4.88 -0.18 -32.26
C ASN A 328 5.10 1.15 -33.02
N LYS A 329 4.18 2.12 -32.91
CA LYS A 329 4.30 3.43 -33.58
C LYS A 329 5.42 4.29 -32.99
N LEU A 330 5.62 4.23 -31.66
CA LEU A 330 6.66 5.01 -30.99
C LEU A 330 7.94 4.23 -30.72
N MET A 331 7.86 2.90 -30.60
CA MET A 331 9.00 2.04 -30.25
C MET A 331 9.95 1.82 -31.44
N ASP A 332 11.18 1.39 -31.12
CA ASP A 332 12.22 0.97 -32.10
C ASP A 332 12.54 2.04 -33.17
N GLY A 333 12.41 3.32 -32.83
CA GLY A 333 12.67 4.44 -33.74
C GLY A 333 11.54 4.70 -34.75
N ASN A 334 10.41 3.99 -34.67
CA ASN A 334 9.26 4.21 -35.56
C ASN A 334 8.61 5.58 -35.36
N TRP A 335 8.85 6.24 -34.23
CA TRP A 335 8.38 7.60 -33.96
C TRP A 335 8.86 8.63 -35.00
N LEU A 336 9.94 8.35 -35.75
CA LEU A 336 10.38 9.16 -36.89
C LEU A 336 9.40 9.14 -38.08
N LYS A 337 8.57 8.10 -38.20
CA LYS A 337 7.57 7.94 -39.26
C LYS A 337 6.26 8.63 -38.92
N GLU A 338 6.05 8.98 -37.66
CA GLU A 338 4.84 9.63 -37.18
C GLU A 338 4.79 11.12 -37.63
N PRO A 339 3.59 11.67 -37.85
CA PRO A 339 3.44 13.09 -38.13
C PRO A 339 3.91 13.93 -36.93
N ASN A 340 4.42 15.14 -37.19
CA ASN A 340 4.92 16.06 -36.17
C ASN A 340 6.15 15.55 -35.38
N THR A 341 7.12 14.94 -36.07
CA THR A 341 8.37 14.42 -35.51
C THR A 341 9.09 15.40 -34.59
N GLU A 342 9.11 16.69 -34.93
CA GLU A 342 9.69 17.77 -34.09
C GLU A 342 9.04 17.88 -32.70
N VAL A 343 7.72 17.70 -32.61
CA VAL A 343 6.97 17.77 -31.34
C VAL A 343 7.23 16.51 -30.52
N ILE A 344 7.31 15.35 -31.18
CA ILE A 344 7.62 14.07 -30.54
C ILE A 344 9.06 14.08 -29.99
N LEU A 345 10.01 14.59 -30.75
CA LEU A 345 11.39 14.78 -30.31
C LEU A 345 11.46 15.64 -29.04
N LEU A 346 10.75 16.78 -29.04
CA LEU A 346 10.69 17.65 -27.87
C LEU A 346 10.00 16.98 -26.67
N PHE A 347 8.98 16.14 -26.91
CA PHE A 347 8.34 15.37 -25.84
C PHE A 347 9.34 14.44 -25.13
N PHE A 348 10.11 13.64 -25.89
CA PHE A 348 11.11 12.76 -25.30
C PHE A 348 12.25 13.51 -24.63
N ARG A 349 12.70 14.63 -25.22
CA ARG A 349 13.67 15.53 -24.59
C ARG A 349 13.15 16.11 -23.28
N ILE A 350 11.87 16.48 -23.18
CA ILE A 350 11.29 16.96 -21.91
C ILE A 350 11.34 15.85 -20.84
N LEU A 351 11.01 14.61 -21.20
CA LEU A 351 11.08 13.48 -20.27
C LEU A 351 12.52 13.26 -19.74
N ALA A 352 13.52 13.35 -20.62
CA ALA A 352 14.93 13.15 -20.27
C ALA A 352 15.57 14.33 -19.51
N ILE A 353 15.26 15.58 -19.90
CA ILE A 353 15.96 16.80 -19.42
C ILE A 353 15.26 17.42 -18.21
N CYS A 354 13.93 17.51 -18.21
CA CYS A 354 13.18 18.26 -17.20
C CYS A 354 13.00 17.44 -15.93
N GLN A 355 14.08 17.12 -15.21
CA GLN A 355 14.10 16.32 -13.98
C GLN A 355 15.24 16.76 -13.05
N THR A 356 15.29 16.20 -11.83
CA THR A 356 16.37 16.42 -10.84
C THR A 356 17.12 15.15 -10.45
N ALA A 357 16.86 14.02 -11.10
CA ALA A 357 17.49 12.75 -10.82
C ALA A 357 18.98 12.74 -11.15
N VAL A 358 19.69 11.82 -10.51
CA VAL A 358 21.10 11.53 -10.71
C VAL A 358 21.24 10.18 -11.42
N PRO A 359 21.94 10.10 -12.56
CA PRO A 359 22.19 8.84 -13.24
C PRO A 359 23.38 8.12 -12.60
N GLU A 360 23.22 6.84 -12.30
CA GLU A 360 24.26 5.95 -11.83
C GLU A 360 24.51 4.87 -12.88
N LEU A 361 25.77 4.69 -13.27
CA LEU A 361 26.13 3.64 -14.22
C LEU A 361 26.28 2.32 -13.47
N ASN A 362 25.47 1.33 -13.83
CA ASN A 362 25.67 -0.03 -13.35
C ASN A 362 26.78 -0.69 -14.18
N GLU A 363 27.95 -0.91 -13.59
CA GLU A 363 29.13 -1.46 -14.26
C GLU A 363 28.92 -2.89 -14.79
N GLU A 364 28.04 -3.68 -14.17
CA GLU A 364 27.77 -5.07 -14.56
C GLU A 364 26.89 -5.17 -15.80
N THR A 365 25.89 -4.28 -15.91
CA THR A 365 24.90 -4.31 -17.00
C THR A 365 25.20 -3.30 -18.11
N GLY A 366 26.05 -2.31 -17.83
CA GLY A 366 26.31 -1.17 -18.71
C GLY A 366 25.11 -0.22 -18.87
N MET A 367 24.02 -0.42 -18.11
CA MET A 367 22.83 0.42 -18.14
C MET A 367 22.85 1.47 -17.03
N PHE A 368 22.24 2.63 -17.28
CA PHE A 368 22.02 3.63 -16.22
C PHE A 368 20.80 3.29 -15.37
N THR A 369 21.00 3.34 -14.06
CA THR A 369 19.94 3.42 -13.04
C THR A 369 19.77 4.88 -12.62
N TYR A 370 18.57 5.27 -12.21
CA TYR A 370 18.24 6.67 -11.91
C TYR A 370 17.83 6.84 -10.46
N GLU A 371 18.63 7.58 -9.70
CA GLU A 371 18.29 8.02 -8.35
C GLU A 371 17.46 9.30 -8.42
N ALA A 372 16.14 9.18 -8.23
CA ALA A 372 15.21 10.31 -8.30
C ALA A 372 14.55 10.60 -6.96
N GLU A 373 14.14 11.86 -6.74
CA GLU A 373 13.38 12.27 -5.56
C GLU A 373 11.95 11.72 -5.57
N SER A 374 11.38 11.51 -6.75
CA SER A 374 10.06 10.93 -6.92
C SER A 374 10.08 9.73 -7.86
N PRO A 375 9.29 8.68 -7.59
CA PRO A 375 9.22 7.51 -8.45
C PRO A 375 8.63 7.83 -9.83
N ASP A 376 7.79 8.87 -9.92
CA ASP A 376 7.24 9.36 -11.19
C ASP A 376 8.36 9.84 -12.13
N GLU A 377 9.38 10.54 -11.58
CA GLU A 377 10.53 10.99 -12.37
C GLU A 377 11.44 9.86 -12.82
N ALA A 378 11.65 8.87 -11.95
CA ALA A 378 12.38 7.66 -12.31
C ALA A 378 11.68 6.94 -13.48
N ALA A 379 10.35 6.78 -13.42
CA ALA A 379 9.57 6.16 -14.49
C ALA A 379 9.70 6.91 -15.83
N PHE A 380 9.69 8.25 -15.82
CA PHE A 380 9.91 9.04 -17.03
C PHE A 380 11.30 8.90 -17.61
N LEU A 381 12.33 8.80 -16.78
CA LEU A 381 13.71 8.60 -17.24
C LEU A 381 13.92 7.21 -17.83
N VAL A 382 13.36 6.18 -17.20
CA VAL A 382 13.34 4.82 -17.77
C VAL A 382 12.60 4.85 -19.11
N ALA A 383 11.42 5.48 -19.18
CA ALA A 383 10.69 5.60 -20.44
C ALA A 383 11.47 6.34 -21.52
N ALA A 384 12.11 7.46 -21.18
CA ALA A 384 12.96 8.20 -22.12
C ALA A 384 14.09 7.33 -22.67
N ARG A 385 14.76 6.55 -21.81
CA ARG A 385 15.80 5.59 -22.21
C ARG A 385 15.26 4.54 -23.19
N GLU A 386 14.10 3.94 -22.90
CA GLU A 386 13.49 2.93 -23.78
C GLU A 386 13.04 3.52 -25.13
N PHE A 387 12.65 4.81 -25.18
CA PHE A 387 12.41 5.53 -26.43
C PHE A 387 13.69 5.95 -27.18
N GLY A 388 14.87 5.68 -26.62
CA GLY A 388 16.17 6.01 -27.22
C GLY A 388 16.78 7.34 -26.77
N PHE A 389 16.27 7.94 -25.70
CA PHE A 389 16.77 9.19 -25.11
C PHE A 389 17.34 8.91 -23.72
N GLU A 390 18.55 8.37 -23.67
CA GLU A 390 19.19 7.94 -22.45
C GLU A 390 19.84 9.14 -21.74
N PHE A 391 19.43 9.41 -20.50
CA PHE A 391 20.08 10.40 -19.64
C PHE A 391 21.33 9.78 -19.03
N CYS A 392 22.51 10.35 -19.29
CA CYS A 392 23.79 9.71 -18.94
C CYS A 392 24.53 10.42 -17.82
N LYS A 393 24.54 11.75 -17.82
CA LYS A 393 25.32 12.53 -16.86
C LYS A 393 24.67 13.87 -16.57
N ARG A 394 24.80 14.29 -15.31
CA ARG A 394 24.40 15.61 -14.83
C ARG A 394 25.59 16.32 -14.20
N THR A 395 25.81 17.57 -14.55
CA THR A 395 26.67 18.50 -13.81
C THR A 395 25.81 19.65 -13.28
N GLN A 396 26.39 20.54 -12.49
CA GLN A 396 25.66 21.73 -12.00
C GLN A 396 25.22 22.66 -13.15
N SER A 397 25.93 22.63 -14.28
CA SER A 397 25.71 23.54 -15.41
C SER A 397 25.21 22.87 -16.68
N SER A 398 25.24 21.53 -16.79
CA SER A 398 24.94 20.82 -18.03
C SER A 398 24.30 19.45 -17.79
N VAL A 399 23.51 19.01 -18.76
CA VAL A 399 22.88 17.68 -18.86
C VAL A 399 23.38 17.01 -20.14
N PHE A 400 23.79 15.75 -20.04
CA PHE A 400 24.25 14.95 -21.18
C PHE A 400 23.26 13.83 -21.46
N ILE A 401 22.77 13.78 -22.69
CA ILE A 401 21.81 12.77 -23.16
C ILE A 401 22.37 12.08 -24.39
N ARG A 402 22.22 10.76 -24.46
CA ARG A 402 22.47 9.98 -25.67
C ARG A 402 21.15 9.78 -26.40
N GLU A 403 21.06 10.36 -27.58
CA GLU A 403 19.89 10.23 -28.46
C GLU A 403 20.15 9.15 -29.52
N LYS A 404 19.18 8.25 -29.69
CA LYS A 404 19.20 7.16 -30.65
C LYS A 404 18.00 7.28 -31.58
N TYR A 405 18.27 7.65 -32.83
CA TYR A 405 17.25 7.88 -33.86
C TYR A 405 16.99 6.65 -34.74
N THR A 406 17.96 5.74 -34.91
CA THR A 406 17.86 4.59 -35.85
C THR A 406 18.59 3.34 -35.33
N HIS A 407 18.21 2.14 -35.78
CA HIS A 407 18.98 0.89 -35.54
C HIS A 407 20.06 0.64 -36.62
N PRO A 408 21.26 0.09 -36.30
CA PRO A 408 22.04 0.23 -35.07
C PRO A 408 23.40 0.94 -35.31
N GLY A 409 23.84 1.77 -34.36
CA GLY A 409 25.28 1.98 -34.12
C GLY A 409 25.75 3.36 -33.66
N GLN A 410 25.02 4.44 -33.96
CA GLN A 410 25.51 5.78 -33.64
C GLN A 410 24.62 6.46 -32.59
N PHE A 411 25.10 6.43 -31.34
CA PHE A 411 24.58 7.30 -30.30
C PHE A 411 25.11 8.70 -30.56
N ILE A 412 24.22 9.68 -30.54
CA ILE A 412 24.61 11.10 -30.56
C ILE A 412 24.53 11.58 -29.13
N GLU A 413 25.68 11.85 -28.53
CA GLU A 413 25.74 12.51 -27.23
C GLU A 413 25.50 14.00 -27.43
N ARG A 414 24.51 14.55 -26.73
CA ARG A 414 24.18 15.96 -26.75
C ARG A 414 24.37 16.60 -25.39
N GLU A 415 24.98 17.78 -25.39
CA GLU A 415 25.10 18.62 -24.20
C GLU A 415 24.01 19.71 -24.19
N PHE A 416 23.19 19.72 -23.14
CA PHE A 416 22.26 20.81 -22.84
C PHE A 416 22.76 21.60 -21.64
N LYS A 417 23.07 22.89 -21.83
CA LYS A 417 23.51 23.76 -20.71
C LYS A 417 22.30 24.21 -19.91
N ILE A 418 22.26 23.89 -18.62
CA ILE A 418 21.23 24.36 -17.69
C ILE A 418 21.49 25.84 -17.39
N LEU A 419 20.58 26.71 -17.84
CA LEU A 419 20.60 28.13 -17.50
C LEU A 419 19.88 28.39 -16.18
N ASN A 420 18.78 27.68 -15.92
CA ASN A 420 18.04 27.79 -14.67
C ASN A 420 17.19 26.54 -14.43
N LEU A 421 17.11 26.12 -13.17
CA LEU A 421 16.24 25.04 -12.73
C LEU A 421 15.21 25.59 -11.75
N LEU A 422 13.94 25.45 -12.10
CA LEU A 422 12.83 25.80 -11.23
C LEU A 422 12.24 24.49 -10.71
N GLU A 423 12.61 24.14 -9.49
CA GLU A 423 12.23 22.90 -8.82
C GLU A 423 10.71 22.75 -8.65
N PHE A 424 10.30 21.49 -8.47
CA PHE A 424 8.94 21.16 -8.10
C PHE A 424 8.66 21.59 -6.66
N THR A 425 7.49 22.16 -6.41
CA THR A 425 6.97 22.36 -5.05
C THR A 425 5.49 22.06 -5.03
N SER A 426 4.95 21.62 -3.88
CA SER A 426 3.53 21.32 -3.73
C SER A 426 2.62 22.54 -4.00
N LYS A 427 3.14 23.76 -3.76
CA LYS A 427 2.44 25.01 -4.11
C LYS A 427 2.43 25.28 -5.61
N ARG A 428 3.51 24.95 -6.32
CA ARG A 428 3.68 25.24 -7.75
C ARG A 428 3.07 24.16 -8.64
N LYS A 429 3.06 22.90 -8.18
CA LYS A 429 2.54 21.70 -8.88
C LYS A 429 3.11 21.51 -10.30
N ARG A 430 4.30 22.06 -10.57
CA ARG A 430 5.07 21.91 -11.81
C ARG A 430 6.55 22.13 -11.55
N MET A 431 7.36 21.54 -12.42
CA MET A 431 8.81 21.75 -12.55
C MET A 431 9.10 22.39 -13.91
N SER A 432 10.14 23.21 -13.99
CA SER A 432 10.63 23.71 -15.27
C SER A 432 12.15 23.78 -15.28
N VAL A 433 12.73 23.60 -16.45
CA VAL A 433 14.16 23.81 -16.68
C VAL A 433 14.33 24.70 -17.90
N ILE A 434 15.25 25.65 -17.80
CA ILE A 434 15.68 26.50 -18.91
C ILE A 434 17.02 25.96 -19.34
N VAL A 435 17.10 25.51 -20.58
CA VAL A 435 18.33 24.96 -21.17
C VAL A 435 18.71 25.68 -22.44
N GLN A 436 20.01 25.64 -22.75
CA GLN A 436 20.55 26.03 -24.04
C GLN A 436 21.03 24.78 -24.77
N ASP A 437 20.51 24.54 -25.98
CA ASP A 437 20.94 23.45 -26.87
C ASP A 437 22.32 23.78 -27.50
N GLU A 438 22.92 22.80 -28.19
CA GLU A 438 24.22 22.91 -28.87
C GLU A 438 24.23 24.01 -29.94
N ASP A 439 23.08 24.22 -30.59
CA ASP A 439 22.85 25.29 -31.58
C ASP A 439 22.71 26.69 -30.95
N GLY A 440 22.81 26.79 -29.62
CA GLY A 440 22.68 28.05 -28.87
C GLY A 440 21.23 28.49 -28.63
N GLN A 441 20.24 27.72 -29.09
CA GLN A 441 18.81 27.99 -28.87
C GLN A 441 18.44 27.79 -27.39
N ILE A 442 17.73 28.76 -26.82
CA ILE A 442 17.22 28.67 -25.45
C ILE A 442 15.82 28.06 -25.45
N LEU A 443 15.64 27.03 -24.64
CA LEU A 443 14.41 26.26 -24.50
C LEU A 443 13.96 26.28 -23.03
N LEU A 444 12.73 26.67 -22.78
CA LEU A 444 12.05 26.44 -21.50
C LEU A 444 11.24 25.15 -21.63
N LEU A 445 11.59 24.15 -20.84
CA LEU A 445 10.87 22.87 -20.75
C LEU A 445 10.11 22.81 -19.42
N CYS A 446 8.88 22.34 -19.44
CA CYS A 446 8.02 22.33 -18.26
C CYS A 446 7.16 21.07 -18.20
N LYS A 447 7.08 20.47 -17.00
CA LYS A 447 6.16 19.36 -16.69
C LYS A 447 5.38 19.66 -15.42
N GLY A 448 4.11 19.27 -15.35
CA GLY A 448 3.30 19.48 -14.14
C GLY A 448 1.86 19.03 -14.30
N ALA A 449 1.03 19.39 -13.32
CA ALA A 449 -0.40 19.11 -13.37
C ALA A 449 -1.05 19.77 -14.61
N ASP A 450 -1.96 19.03 -15.24
CA ASP A 450 -2.76 19.43 -16.40
C ASP A 450 -3.34 20.85 -16.27
N SER A 451 -4.09 21.13 -15.21
CA SER A 451 -4.74 22.43 -14.99
C SER A 451 -3.73 23.57 -14.90
N ILE A 452 -2.56 23.32 -14.30
CA ILE A 452 -1.52 24.32 -14.07
C ILE A 452 -0.77 24.67 -15.35
N ILE A 453 -0.58 23.68 -16.23
CA ILE A 453 0.07 23.86 -17.52
C ILE A 453 -0.89 24.51 -18.51
N PHE A 454 -2.14 24.05 -18.60
CA PHE A 454 -3.15 24.60 -19.51
C PHE A 454 -3.44 26.09 -19.27
N ASP A 455 -3.45 26.53 -18.02
CA ASP A 455 -3.58 27.96 -17.67
C ASP A 455 -2.43 28.84 -18.21
N ARG A 456 -1.28 28.24 -18.55
CA ARG A 456 -0.05 28.94 -18.95
C ARG A 456 0.29 28.79 -20.42
N LEU A 457 -0.57 28.10 -21.19
CA LEU A 457 -0.43 28.02 -22.64
C LEU A 457 -0.72 29.37 -23.30
N SER A 458 0.10 29.72 -24.28
CA SER A 458 -0.12 30.92 -25.11
C SER A 458 -1.37 30.75 -25.96
N LYS A 459 -2.01 31.85 -26.37
CA LYS A 459 -3.23 31.80 -27.20
C LYS A 459 -3.03 31.01 -28.51
N ASN A 460 -1.85 31.13 -29.11
CA ASN A 460 -1.51 30.45 -30.37
C ASN A 460 -0.93 29.04 -30.16
N GLY A 461 -0.60 28.66 -28.92
CA GLY A 461 0.00 27.36 -28.57
C GLY A 461 -1.01 26.31 -28.11
N ARG A 462 -2.30 26.52 -28.36
CA ARG A 462 -3.41 25.67 -27.87
C ARG A 462 -3.93 24.65 -28.89
N VAL A 463 -3.19 24.45 -29.98
CA VAL A 463 -3.62 23.59 -31.12
C VAL A 463 -4.03 22.18 -30.66
N TYR A 464 -3.30 21.59 -29.73
CA TYR A 464 -3.55 20.22 -29.24
C TYR A 464 -4.33 20.17 -27.91
N GLU A 465 -4.67 21.31 -27.31
CA GLU A 465 -5.18 21.39 -25.94
C GLU A 465 -6.46 20.58 -25.75
N THR A 466 -7.46 20.75 -26.62
CA THR A 466 -8.77 20.10 -26.47
C THR A 466 -8.67 18.59 -26.57
N THR A 467 -7.91 18.08 -27.54
CA THR A 467 -7.72 16.64 -27.74
C THR A 467 -6.89 16.03 -26.61
N THR A 468 -5.80 16.69 -26.20
CA THR A 468 -4.99 16.24 -25.08
C THR A 468 -5.79 16.24 -23.78
N ALA A 469 -6.60 17.27 -23.51
CA ALA A 469 -7.46 17.32 -22.32
C ALA A 469 -8.45 16.14 -22.28
N LYS A 470 -9.02 15.75 -23.43
CA LYS A 470 -9.86 14.55 -23.54
C LYS A 470 -9.06 13.30 -23.15
N HIS A 471 -7.90 13.08 -23.75
CA HIS A 471 -7.07 11.91 -23.44
C HIS A 471 -6.63 11.86 -21.97
N LEU A 472 -6.28 13.01 -21.37
CA LEU A 472 -5.91 13.06 -19.95
C LEU A 472 -7.10 12.73 -19.03
N ASN A 473 -8.32 13.13 -19.39
CA ASN A 473 -9.52 12.71 -18.67
C ASN A 473 -9.74 11.20 -18.80
N ASP A 474 -9.67 10.65 -20.01
CA ASP A 474 -9.82 9.21 -20.27
C ASP A 474 -8.77 8.41 -19.45
N TYR A 475 -7.53 8.88 -19.38
CA TYR A 475 -6.48 8.26 -18.55
C TYR A 475 -6.77 8.39 -17.05
N GLY A 476 -7.33 9.51 -16.62
CA GLY A 476 -7.72 9.74 -15.23
C GLY A 476 -8.87 8.84 -14.77
N GLU A 477 -9.85 8.56 -15.65
CA GLU A 477 -10.98 7.64 -15.38
C GLU A 477 -10.49 6.21 -15.11
N VAL A 478 -9.39 5.81 -15.75
CA VAL A 478 -8.73 4.51 -15.58
C VAL A 478 -7.81 4.48 -14.34
N GLY A 479 -7.66 5.60 -13.63
CA GLY A 479 -6.83 5.70 -12.42
C GLY A 479 -5.35 5.95 -12.69
N LEU A 480 -4.97 6.34 -13.91
CA LEU A 480 -3.59 6.73 -14.22
C LEU A 480 -3.29 8.13 -13.67
N ARG A 481 -2.07 8.31 -13.15
CA ARG A 481 -1.58 9.65 -12.82
C ARG A 481 -1.16 10.36 -14.10
N THR A 482 -1.73 11.52 -14.35
CA THR A 482 -1.48 12.30 -15.57
C THR A 482 -0.62 13.53 -15.27
N LEU A 483 0.25 13.87 -16.23
CA LEU A 483 0.99 15.12 -16.26
C LEU A 483 0.94 15.72 -17.66
N ALA A 484 0.91 17.05 -17.72
CA ALA A 484 1.04 17.79 -18.95
C ALA A 484 2.48 18.29 -19.13
N LEU A 485 2.97 18.20 -20.37
CA LEU A 485 4.28 18.68 -20.78
C LEU A 485 4.10 19.88 -21.72
N ALA A 486 4.90 20.91 -21.53
CA ALA A 486 4.91 22.09 -22.40
C ALA A 486 6.33 22.60 -22.59
N TYR A 487 6.57 23.24 -23.74
CA TYR A 487 7.83 23.90 -24.03
C TYR A 487 7.60 25.31 -24.58
N LYS A 488 8.64 26.15 -24.50
CA LYS A 488 8.71 27.44 -25.19
C LYS A 488 10.12 27.64 -25.72
N LYS A 489 10.23 27.94 -27.01
CA LYS A 489 11.48 28.40 -27.64
C LYS A 489 11.60 29.92 -27.44
N ALA A 490 12.78 30.40 -27.06
CA ALA A 490 13.04 31.83 -26.81
C ALA A 490 13.02 32.66 -28.09
#